data_AF-J3C8B1-F1
#
_entry.id   AF-J3C8B1-F1
#
_cell.length_a   1.000
_cell.length_b   1.000
_cell.length_c   1.000
_cell.angle_alpha   90.00
_cell.angle_beta   90.00
_cell.angle_gamma   90.00
#
_symmetry.space_group_name_H-M   'P 1'
#
loop_
_entity.id
_entity.type
_entity.pdbx_description
1 polymer ?
#
loop_
_entity_poly.entity_id
_entity_poly.type
_entity_poly.pdbx_seq_one_letter_code
_entity_poly.pdbx_strand_id
1 'polypeptide(L)'
;MAVEKQKVIARLKVLFPKANLSQQRLDAIADKLAKKPADDADDTAIDAVINDFNDVLSIEEIAKGDDRTRTLEAEKKKSEELAAKKKPSKEEEEEEVIEIDKDIPAWAKAILESNKKLTADLESIKSGNITQSKKEIAQKTFESSEILKGLKPELKDRWVNRIDINSETPIEDQIKELESEYSDLVQVTADSNVYGGPAGGGRGVEKMSADSAKSIVEGILKN
;
A
#
# COMPACT_ATOMS: atom_id res chain seq x y z
N MET A 1 -35.35 2.02 -5.64
CA MET A 1 -35.19 1.49 -7.02
C MET A 1 -34.34 2.51 -7.78
N ALA A 2 -33.70 2.13 -8.90
CA ALA A 2 -32.78 3.00 -9.64
C ALA A 2 -33.36 3.34 -11.02
N VAL A 3 -33.03 4.51 -11.55
CA VAL A 3 -33.42 4.89 -12.92
C VAL A 3 -32.76 3.95 -13.93
N GLU A 4 -33.45 3.66 -15.03
CA GLU A 4 -32.89 2.85 -16.10
C GLU A 4 -31.60 3.47 -16.66
N LYS A 5 -30.53 2.68 -16.69
CA LYS A 5 -29.20 3.09 -17.18
C LYS A 5 -29.27 3.68 -18.60
N GLN A 6 -30.10 3.11 -19.47
CA GLN A 6 -30.29 3.59 -20.84
C GLN A 6 -30.83 5.02 -20.90
N LYS A 7 -31.71 5.39 -19.97
CA LYS A 7 -32.25 6.75 -19.86
C LYS A 7 -31.13 7.74 -19.50
N VAL A 8 -30.28 7.38 -18.54
CA VAL A 8 -29.11 8.20 -18.15
C VAL A 8 -28.11 8.35 -19.30
N ILE A 9 -27.82 7.27 -20.03
CA ILE A 9 -26.93 7.31 -21.21
C ILE A 9 -27.50 8.23 -22.30
N ALA A 10 -28.80 8.17 -22.56
CA ALA A 10 -29.46 9.02 -23.53
C ALA A 10 -29.32 10.51 -23.15
N ARG A 11 -29.61 10.87 -21.89
CA ARG A 11 -29.43 12.24 -21.38
C ARG A 11 -27.98 12.69 -21.42
N LEU A 12 -27.03 11.82 -21.06
CA LEU A 12 -25.59 12.11 -21.11
C LEU A 12 -25.12 12.49 -22.51
N LYS A 13 -25.62 11.79 -23.55
CA LYS A 13 -25.30 12.11 -24.96
C LYS A 13 -25.96 13.40 -25.44
N VAL A 14 -27.14 13.74 -24.92
CA VAL A 14 -27.85 14.98 -25.24
C VAL A 14 -27.14 16.20 -24.64
N LEU A 15 -26.71 16.10 -23.37
CA LEU A 15 -26.02 17.18 -22.67
C LEU A 15 -24.56 17.35 -23.15
N PHE A 16 -23.88 16.25 -23.47
CA PHE A 16 -22.47 16.25 -23.88
C PHE A 16 -22.27 15.62 -25.27
N PRO A 17 -22.87 16.18 -26.34
CA PRO A 17 -22.82 15.60 -27.69
C PRO A 17 -21.41 15.61 -28.31
N LYS A 18 -20.51 16.44 -27.79
CA LYS A 18 -19.12 16.55 -28.24
C LYS A 18 -18.16 15.63 -27.46
N ALA A 19 -18.62 15.03 -26.36
CA ALA A 19 -17.81 14.10 -25.59
C ALA A 19 -17.79 12.73 -26.27
N ASN A 20 -16.66 12.40 -26.91
CA ASN A 20 -16.45 11.12 -27.58
C ASN A 20 -16.15 9.99 -26.59
N LEU A 21 -17.07 9.72 -25.67
CA LEU A 21 -16.92 8.68 -24.66
C LEU A 21 -17.10 7.28 -25.30
N SER A 22 -16.20 6.36 -24.99
CA SER A 22 -16.39 4.94 -25.32
C SER A 22 -17.64 4.37 -24.64
N GLN A 23 -18.20 3.31 -25.22
CA GLN A 23 -19.40 2.65 -24.68
C GLN A 23 -19.20 2.18 -23.23
N GLN A 24 -18.01 1.64 -22.90
CA GLN A 24 -17.67 1.23 -21.54
C GLN A 24 -17.68 2.40 -20.55
N ARG A 25 -17.25 3.60 -20.97
CA ARG A 25 -17.29 4.81 -20.13
C ARG A 25 -18.70 5.32 -19.94
N LEU A 26 -19.52 5.31 -21.00
CA LEU A 26 -20.95 5.65 -20.91
C LEU A 26 -21.66 4.72 -19.92
N ASP A 27 -21.43 3.41 -20.01
CA ASP A 27 -22.03 2.43 -19.11
C ASP A 27 -21.54 2.61 -17.67
N ALA A 28 -20.24 2.84 -17.46
CA ALA A 28 -19.68 3.07 -16.11
C ALA A 28 -20.19 4.36 -15.45
N ILE A 29 -20.38 5.43 -16.21
CA ILE A 29 -20.96 6.68 -15.71
C ILE A 29 -22.44 6.46 -15.39
N ALA A 30 -23.19 5.85 -16.31
CA ALA A 30 -24.60 5.55 -16.10
C ALA A 30 -24.84 4.64 -14.88
N ASP A 31 -23.99 3.65 -14.64
CA ASP A 31 -24.07 2.76 -13.48
C ASP A 31 -23.94 3.49 -12.14
N LYS A 32 -23.12 4.55 -12.12
CA LYS A 32 -22.94 5.40 -10.94
C LYS A 32 -24.08 6.38 -10.77
N LEU A 33 -24.53 6.99 -11.87
CA LEU A 33 -25.54 8.05 -11.83
C LEU A 33 -26.96 7.52 -11.70
N ALA A 34 -27.28 6.35 -12.26
CA ALA A 34 -28.61 5.72 -12.19
C ALA A 34 -29.11 5.46 -10.75
N LYS A 35 -28.19 5.33 -9.78
CA LYS A 35 -28.51 5.05 -8.37
C LYS A 35 -28.81 6.31 -7.55
N LYS A 36 -28.53 7.50 -8.08
CA LYS A 36 -28.67 8.77 -7.36
C LYS A 36 -30.09 9.36 -7.41
N PRO A 37 -30.75 9.48 -8.57
CA PRO A 37 -32.13 9.95 -8.63
C PRO A 37 -33.12 8.85 -8.20
N ALA A 38 -34.33 9.27 -7.82
CA ALA A 38 -35.46 8.35 -7.62
C ALA A 38 -35.83 7.63 -8.93
N ASP A 39 -36.43 6.45 -8.85
CA ASP A 39 -36.74 5.60 -10.02
C ASP A 39 -37.76 6.22 -10.99
N ASP A 40 -38.60 7.13 -10.51
CA ASP A 40 -39.57 7.90 -11.28
C ASP A 40 -39.04 9.27 -11.74
N ALA A 41 -37.74 9.54 -11.57
CA ALA A 41 -37.14 10.82 -11.91
C ALA A 41 -37.34 11.19 -13.39
N ASP A 42 -37.75 12.44 -13.58
CA ASP A 42 -37.89 13.06 -14.88
C ASP A 42 -36.52 13.38 -15.50
N ASP A 43 -36.53 13.77 -16.77
CA ASP A 43 -35.31 14.11 -17.51
C ASP A 43 -34.55 15.27 -16.85
N THR A 44 -35.26 16.21 -16.23
CA THR A 44 -34.66 17.36 -15.51
C THR A 44 -33.84 16.93 -14.31
N ALA A 45 -34.37 16.02 -13.48
CA ALA A 45 -33.66 15.50 -12.32
C ALA A 45 -32.46 14.64 -12.73
N ILE A 46 -32.56 13.89 -13.83
CA ILE A 46 -31.43 13.12 -14.39
C ILE A 46 -30.34 14.07 -14.90
N ASP A 47 -30.72 15.14 -15.60
CA ASP A 47 -29.78 16.15 -16.08
C ASP A 47 -29.05 16.85 -14.95
N ALA A 48 -29.74 17.19 -13.86
CA ALA A 48 -29.13 17.80 -12.68
C ALA A 48 -28.05 16.89 -12.09
N VAL A 49 -28.33 15.58 -11.94
CA VAL A 49 -27.35 14.60 -11.45
C VAL A 49 -26.15 14.45 -12.40
N ILE A 50 -26.38 14.54 -13.71
CA ILE A 50 -25.30 14.50 -14.70
C ILE A 50 -24.44 15.77 -14.63
N ASN A 51 -25.05 16.95 -14.48
CA ASN A 51 -24.33 18.20 -14.34
C ASN A 51 -23.54 18.27 -13.02
N ASP A 52 -24.13 17.82 -11.91
CA ASP A 52 -23.43 17.68 -10.62
C ASP A 52 -22.20 16.76 -10.75
N PHE A 53 -22.31 15.69 -11.54
CA PHE A 53 -21.18 14.83 -11.84
C PHE A 53 -20.13 15.54 -12.69
N ASN A 54 -20.55 16.29 -13.71
CA ASN A 54 -19.67 17.06 -14.58
C ASN A 54 -18.89 18.16 -13.83
N ASP A 55 -19.51 18.78 -12.82
CA ASP A 55 -18.88 19.82 -12.01
C ASP A 55 -17.74 19.29 -11.14
N VAL A 56 -17.84 18.03 -10.68
CA VAL A 56 -16.80 17.36 -9.90
C VAL A 56 -15.78 16.67 -10.81
N LEU A 57 -16.24 16.08 -11.90
CA LEU A 57 -15.43 15.35 -12.87
C LEU A 57 -15.90 15.70 -14.29
N SER A 58 -15.14 16.57 -14.96
CA SER A 58 -15.50 17.03 -16.30
C SER A 58 -15.59 15.86 -17.29
N ILE A 59 -16.79 15.70 -17.86
CA ILE A 59 -17.08 14.66 -18.84
C ILE A 59 -16.27 14.88 -20.12
N GLU A 60 -16.01 16.14 -20.48
CA GLU A 60 -15.17 16.48 -21.62
C GLU A 60 -13.70 16.12 -21.40
N GLU A 61 -13.17 16.32 -20.20
CA GLU A 61 -11.80 15.91 -19.86
C GLU A 61 -11.64 14.40 -19.84
N ILE A 62 -12.66 13.68 -19.34
CA ILE A 62 -12.71 12.21 -19.39
C ILE A 62 -12.67 11.76 -20.86
N ALA A 63 -13.46 12.37 -21.74
CA ALA A 63 -13.46 12.04 -23.17
C ALA A 63 -12.11 12.33 -23.84
N LYS A 64 -11.48 13.48 -23.56
CA LYS A 64 -10.14 13.81 -24.07
C LYS A 64 -9.08 12.83 -23.59
N GLY A 65 -9.16 12.39 -22.34
CA GLY A 65 -8.28 11.36 -21.79
C GLY A 65 -8.43 10.04 -22.53
N ASP A 66 -9.66 9.60 -22.78
CA ASP A 66 -9.98 8.37 -23.51
C ASP A 66 -9.46 8.41 -24.96
N ASP A 67 -9.67 9.53 -25.65
CA ASP A 67 -9.14 9.76 -27.00
C ASP A 67 -7.60 9.70 -27.03
N ARG A 68 -6.93 10.31 -26.04
CA ARG A 68 -5.46 10.26 -25.93
C ARG A 68 -4.97 8.82 -25.69
N THR A 69 -5.61 8.06 -24.81
CA THR A 69 -5.23 6.66 -24.57
C THR A 69 -5.43 5.81 -25.82
N ARG A 70 -6.53 6.01 -26.56
CA ARG A 70 -6.79 5.29 -27.81
C ARG A 70 -5.76 5.61 -28.88
N THR A 71 -5.34 6.86 -29.02
CA THR A 71 -4.27 7.25 -29.95
C THR A 71 -2.95 6.55 -29.57
N LEU A 72 -2.58 6.57 -28.28
CA LEU A 72 -1.35 5.90 -27.81
C LEU A 72 -1.39 4.38 -28.02
N GLU A 73 -2.53 3.73 -27.79
CA GLU A 73 -2.69 2.30 -28.06
C GLU A 73 -2.61 1.97 -29.55
N ALA A 74 -3.19 2.81 -30.41
CA ALA A 74 -3.10 2.67 -31.85
C ALA A 74 -1.66 2.84 -32.34
N GLU A 75 -0.92 3.82 -31.80
CA GLU A 75 0.51 4.02 -32.08
C GLU A 75 1.36 2.85 -31.61
N LYS A 76 1.10 2.31 -30.41
CA LYS A 76 1.78 1.10 -29.91
C LYS A 76 1.55 -0.10 -30.81
N LYS A 77 0.29 -0.39 -31.17
CA LYS A 77 -0.03 -1.50 -32.09
C LYS A 77 0.63 -1.34 -33.46
N LYS A 78 0.67 -0.10 -33.98
CA LYS A 78 1.38 0.19 -35.23
C LYS A 78 2.89 -0.03 -35.10
N SER A 79 3.50 0.35 -33.98
CA SER A 79 4.91 0.10 -33.68
C SER A 79 5.20 -1.41 -33.56
N GLU A 80 4.34 -2.15 -32.87
CA GLU A 80 4.43 -3.62 -32.73
C GLU A 80 4.28 -4.32 -34.09
N GLU A 81 3.38 -3.86 -34.95
CA GLU A 81 3.20 -4.42 -36.30
C GLU A 81 4.40 -4.10 -37.22
N LEU A 82 5.01 -2.92 -37.07
CA LEU A 82 6.25 -2.54 -37.76
C LEU A 82 7.46 -3.37 -37.26
N ALA A 83 7.53 -3.63 -35.95
CA ALA A 83 8.53 -4.51 -35.36
C ALA A 83 8.35 -5.96 -35.83
N ALA A 84 7.11 -6.46 -35.90
CA ALA A 84 6.80 -7.81 -36.37
C ALA A 84 7.08 -8.02 -37.87
N LYS A 85 7.04 -6.96 -38.70
CA LYS A 85 7.41 -7.01 -40.12
C LYS A 85 8.92 -6.99 -40.37
N LYS A 86 9.74 -6.60 -39.38
CA LYS A 86 11.20 -6.83 -39.40
C LYS A 86 11.48 -8.22 -38.83
N LYS A 87 11.79 -9.20 -39.68
CA LYS A 87 12.27 -10.52 -39.22
C LYS A 87 13.51 -10.36 -38.32
N PRO A 88 13.69 -11.24 -37.32
CA PRO A 88 14.80 -11.17 -36.39
C PRO A 88 16.08 -11.62 -37.11
N SER A 89 17.05 -10.73 -37.25
CA SER A 89 18.44 -11.18 -37.26
C SER A 89 18.80 -11.48 -35.82
N LYS A 90 19.19 -12.71 -35.59
CA LYS A 90 19.60 -13.23 -34.30
C LYS A 90 20.98 -12.68 -34.00
N GLU A 91 21.07 -11.70 -33.10
CA GLU A 91 22.28 -11.39 -32.32
C GLU A 91 21.87 -10.43 -31.20
N GLU A 92 22.00 -10.96 -29.98
CA GLU A 92 22.33 -10.29 -28.71
C GLU A 92 21.45 -9.14 -28.21
N GLU A 93 21.13 -9.23 -26.91
CA GLU A 93 20.68 -8.11 -26.08
C GLU A 93 21.79 -7.06 -26.03
N GLU A 94 21.99 -6.33 -27.12
CA GLU A 94 22.52 -4.99 -27.00
C GLU A 94 21.34 -4.10 -26.61
N GLU A 95 21.45 -3.49 -25.44
CA GLU A 95 20.76 -2.24 -25.14
C GLU A 95 20.69 -1.45 -26.45
N GLU A 96 19.50 -1.05 -26.92
CA GLU A 96 19.40 -0.05 -27.97
C GLU A 96 19.98 1.26 -27.38
N VAL A 97 21.31 1.32 -27.34
CA VAL A 97 22.08 2.54 -27.38
C VAL A 97 21.66 3.11 -28.71
N ILE A 98 20.69 4.02 -28.65
CA ILE A 98 20.42 4.96 -29.73
C ILE A 98 21.80 5.52 -30.06
N GLU A 99 22.40 5.07 -31.17
CA GLU A 99 23.69 5.59 -31.60
C GLU A 99 23.47 7.07 -31.80
N ILE A 100 23.97 7.82 -30.83
CA ILE A 100 23.94 9.26 -30.84
C ILE A 100 24.89 9.64 -31.97
N ASP A 101 24.32 9.88 -33.14
CA ASP A 101 25.04 10.37 -34.30
C ASP A 101 25.90 11.55 -33.84
N LYS A 102 27.20 11.53 -34.15
CA LYS A 102 28.20 12.44 -33.55
C LYS A 102 27.91 13.92 -33.86
N ASP A 103 26.96 14.15 -34.77
CA ASP A 103 26.52 15.43 -35.29
C ASP A 103 25.18 15.94 -34.70
N ILE A 104 24.71 15.45 -33.54
CA ILE A 104 23.58 16.15 -32.89
C ILE A 104 24.02 17.56 -32.46
N PRO A 105 23.21 18.60 -32.79
CA PRO A 105 23.45 19.96 -32.36
C PRO A 105 23.59 20.06 -30.83
N ALA A 106 24.38 21.04 -30.35
CA ALA A 106 24.61 21.24 -28.92
C ALA A 106 23.32 21.36 -28.09
N TRP A 107 22.26 21.95 -28.68
CA TRP A 107 20.94 22.04 -28.04
C TRP A 107 20.27 20.66 -27.88
N ALA A 108 20.44 19.75 -28.83
CA ALA A 108 19.91 18.40 -28.76
C ALA A 108 20.67 17.53 -27.75
N LYS A 109 22.01 17.70 -27.64
CA LYS A 109 22.83 17.08 -26.59
C LYS A 109 22.39 17.54 -25.19
N ALA A 110 22.15 18.84 -25.02
CA ALA A 110 21.66 19.40 -23.75
C ALA A 110 20.27 18.85 -23.36
N ILE A 111 19.36 18.69 -24.33
CA ILE A 111 18.05 18.06 -24.08
C ILE A 111 18.20 16.58 -23.70
N LEU A 112 19.07 15.84 -24.38
CA LEU A 112 19.33 14.42 -24.07
C LEU A 112 19.91 14.25 -22.65
N GLU A 113 20.89 15.08 -22.27
CA GLU A 113 21.43 15.08 -20.90
C GLU A 113 20.37 15.45 -19.87
N SER A 114 19.56 16.47 -20.16
CA SER A 114 18.44 16.85 -19.29
C SER A 114 17.43 15.71 -19.12
N ASN A 115 17.10 15.01 -20.21
CA ASN A 115 16.18 13.87 -20.17
C ASN A 115 16.77 12.69 -19.39
N LYS A 116 18.07 12.37 -19.57
CA LYS A 116 18.75 11.35 -18.78
C LYS A 116 18.70 11.66 -17.28
N LYS A 117 18.95 12.92 -16.90
CA LYS A 117 18.85 13.36 -15.51
C LYS A 117 17.42 13.24 -14.97
N LEU A 118 16.42 13.68 -15.73
CA LEU A 118 15.00 13.56 -15.35
C LEU A 118 14.58 12.10 -15.18
N THR A 119 15.02 11.21 -16.05
CA THR A 119 14.76 9.77 -15.92
C THR A 119 15.37 9.19 -14.66
N ALA A 120 16.63 9.52 -14.36
CA ALA A 120 17.31 9.08 -13.13
C ALA A 120 16.61 9.61 -11.86
N ASP A 121 16.20 10.89 -11.85
CA ASP A 121 15.46 11.48 -10.74
C ASP A 121 14.09 10.79 -10.56
N LEU A 122 13.39 10.47 -11.66
CA LEU A 122 12.12 9.74 -11.62
C LEU A 122 12.29 8.30 -11.11
N GLU A 123 13.35 7.60 -11.49
CA GLU A 123 13.67 6.27 -10.98
C GLU A 123 13.99 6.30 -9.47
N SER A 124 14.74 7.32 -9.03
CA SER A 124 15.00 7.56 -7.60
C SER A 124 13.72 7.85 -6.82
N ILE A 125 12.81 8.68 -7.35
CA ILE A 125 11.51 8.95 -6.72
C ILE A 125 10.64 7.69 -6.67
N LYS A 126 10.57 6.93 -7.77
CA LYS A 126 9.80 5.68 -7.82
C LYS A 126 10.32 4.66 -6.83
N SER A 127 11.64 4.44 -6.79
CA SER A 127 12.26 3.52 -5.84
C SER A 127 12.03 3.98 -4.39
N GLY A 128 12.23 5.26 -4.09
CA GLY A 128 11.92 5.85 -2.78
C GLY A 128 10.47 5.64 -2.35
N ASN A 129 9.51 5.92 -3.25
CA ASN A 129 8.09 5.71 -2.99
C ASN A 129 7.75 4.23 -2.77
N ILE A 130 8.32 3.31 -3.57
CA ILE A 130 8.12 1.87 -3.41
C ILE A 130 8.68 1.40 -2.06
N THR A 131 9.87 1.84 -1.69
CA THR A 131 10.49 1.52 -0.39
C THR A 131 9.64 2.04 0.77
N GLN A 132 9.11 3.27 0.67
CA GLN A 132 8.24 3.84 1.69
C GLN A 132 6.93 3.06 1.80
N SER A 133 6.26 2.77 0.69
CA SER A 133 5.03 1.97 0.69
C SER A 133 5.26 0.56 1.27
N LYS A 134 6.38 -0.09 0.95
CA LYS A 134 6.71 -1.40 1.53
C LYS A 134 6.95 -1.32 3.05
N LYS A 135 7.60 -0.26 3.54
CA LYS A 135 7.76 -0.03 4.99
C LYS A 135 6.43 0.20 5.70
N GLU A 136 5.55 0.99 5.11
CA GLU A 136 4.20 1.24 5.66
C GLU A 136 3.37 -0.06 5.70
N ILE A 137 3.46 -0.89 4.66
CA ILE A 137 2.84 -2.23 4.65
C ILE A 137 3.43 -3.11 5.75
N ALA A 138 4.76 -3.18 5.87
CA ALA A 138 5.42 -3.94 6.93
C ALA A 138 4.98 -3.52 8.33
N GLN A 139 4.95 -2.21 8.60
CA GLN A 139 4.46 -1.66 9.87
C GLN A 139 3.02 -2.04 10.13
N LYS A 140 2.14 -1.83 9.15
CA LYS A 140 0.71 -2.10 9.31
C LYS A 140 0.43 -3.59 9.52
N THR A 141 1.10 -4.47 8.77
CA THR A 141 0.96 -5.92 8.93
C THR A 141 1.50 -6.38 10.29
N PHE A 142 2.62 -5.80 10.74
CA PHE A 142 3.19 -6.07 12.07
C PHE A 142 2.24 -5.63 13.20
N GLU A 143 1.66 -4.43 13.10
CA GLU A 143 0.70 -3.91 14.09
C GLU A 143 -0.63 -4.68 14.12
N SER A 144 -0.99 -5.29 12.99
CA SER A 144 -2.22 -6.08 12.86
C SER A 144 -2.10 -7.47 13.50
N SER A 145 -0.88 -7.97 13.74
CA SER A 145 -0.63 -9.27 14.38
C SER A 145 -1.18 -9.32 15.80
N GLU A 146 -2.06 -10.28 16.09
CA GLU A 146 -2.59 -10.48 17.45
C GLU A 146 -1.52 -10.97 18.44
N ILE A 147 -0.51 -11.69 17.94
CA ILE A 147 0.56 -12.27 18.74
C ILE A 147 1.58 -11.18 19.11
N LEU A 148 2.01 -10.38 18.14
CA LEU A 148 3.01 -9.33 18.33
C LEU A 148 2.43 -8.07 19.00
N LYS A 149 1.11 -7.92 19.10
CA LYS A 149 0.48 -6.86 19.92
C LYS A 149 0.93 -6.87 21.38
N GLY A 150 1.28 -8.05 21.91
CA GLY A 150 1.79 -8.21 23.27
C GLY A 150 3.19 -7.64 23.50
N LEU A 151 3.93 -7.28 22.43
CA LEU A 151 5.26 -6.68 22.55
C LEU A 151 5.20 -5.35 23.29
N LYS A 152 6.15 -5.19 24.22
CA LYS A 152 6.39 -3.91 24.88
C LYS A 152 6.68 -2.83 23.84
N PRO A 153 6.12 -1.61 23.98
CA PRO A 153 6.29 -0.54 23.00
C PRO A 153 7.75 -0.26 22.63
N GLU A 154 8.66 -0.34 23.61
CA GLU A 154 10.09 -0.06 23.43
C GLU A 154 10.81 -1.10 22.57
N LEU A 155 10.20 -2.27 22.37
CA LEU A 155 10.74 -3.35 21.56
C LEU A 155 10.14 -3.37 20.15
N LYS A 156 8.95 -2.77 19.93
CA LYS A 156 8.25 -2.84 18.64
C LYS A 156 9.13 -2.35 17.49
N ASP A 157 9.79 -1.20 17.64
CA ASP A 157 10.67 -0.65 16.62
C ASP A 157 11.82 -1.61 16.26
N ARG A 158 12.39 -2.29 17.25
CA ARG A 158 13.47 -3.25 17.01
C ARG A 158 13.00 -4.47 16.25
N TRP A 159 11.77 -4.92 16.50
CA TRP A 159 11.17 -6.07 15.82
C TRP A 159 10.72 -5.73 14.40
N VAL A 160 10.08 -4.57 14.20
CA VAL A 160 9.71 -4.07 12.86
C VAL A 160 10.94 -3.91 11.97
N ASN A 161 12.06 -3.41 12.52
CA ASN A 161 13.31 -3.25 11.77
C ASN A 161 13.97 -4.57 11.33
N ARG A 162 13.49 -5.73 11.81
CA ARG A 162 13.94 -7.05 11.34
C ARG A 162 13.24 -7.47 10.04
N ILE A 163 12.15 -6.80 9.67
CA ILE A 163 11.43 -7.08 8.41
C ILE A 163 12.26 -6.53 7.25
N ASP A 164 12.71 -7.41 6.37
CA ASP A 164 13.40 -7.03 5.14
C ASP A 164 12.39 -6.80 4.01
N ILE A 165 12.16 -5.53 3.70
CA ILE A 165 11.28 -5.06 2.63
C ILE A 165 11.78 -5.40 1.21
N ASN A 166 13.04 -5.79 1.06
CA ASN A 166 13.65 -6.14 -0.21
C ASN A 166 13.88 -7.64 -0.37
N SER A 167 13.54 -8.45 0.64
CA SER A 167 13.62 -9.91 0.57
C SER A 167 12.65 -10.47 -0.46
N GLU A 168 13.02 -11.62 -1.03
CA GLU A 168 12.12 -12.44 -1.85
C GLU A 168 10.99 -13.07 -1.01
N THR A 169 11.20 -13.21 0.31
CA THR A 169 10.19 -13.71 1.24
C THR A 169 9.12 -12.65 1.49
N PRO A 170 7.82 -12.97 1.31
CA PRO A 170 6.73 -12.04 1.59
C PRO A 170 6.78 -11.49 3.02
N ILE A 171 6.39 -10.21 3.18
CA ILE A 171 6.35 -9.53 4.48
C ILE A 171 5.48 -10.30 5.48
N GLU A 172 4.38 -10.88 5.01
CA GLU A 172 3.46 -11.68 5.81
C GLU A 172 4.14 -12.94 6.38
N ASP A 173 5.01 -13.58 5.62
CA ASP A 173 5.70 -14.80 6.06
C ASP A 173 6.85 -14.47 7.01
N GLN A 174 7.57 -13.37 6.76
CA GLN A 174 8.54 -12.84 7.72
C GLN A 174 7.88 -12.48 9.07
N ILE A 175 6.68 -11.90 9.03
CA ILE A 175 5.92 -11.57 10.25
C ILE A 175 5.47 -12.84 10.97
N LYS A 176 5.02 -13.89 10.27
CA LYS A 176 4.68 -15.17 10.91
C LYS A 176 5.89 -15.81 11.60
N GLU A 177 7.08 -15.70 11.02
CA GLU A 177 8.31 -16.16 11.66
C GLU A 177 8.57 -15.38 12.95
N LEU A 178 8.43 -14.05 12.92
CA LEU A 178 8.52 -13.20 14.12
C LEU A 178 7.44 -13.54 15.15
N GLU A 179 6.21 -13.87 14.75
CA GLU A 179 5.13 -14.31 15.64
C GLU A 179 5.48 -15.63 16.34
N SER A 180 6.06 -16.58 15.60
CA SER A 180 6.53 -17.85 16.16
C SER A 180 7.64 -17.62 17.17
N GLU A 181 8.66 -16.83 16.82
CA GLU A 181 9.75 -16.49 17.74
C GLU A 181 9.24 -15.79 19.00
N TYR A 182 8.31 -14.85 18.87
CA TYR A 182 7.74 -14.17 20.02
C TYR A 182 6.97 -15.13 20.93
N SER A 183 6.18 -16.04 20.36
CA SER A 183 5.45 -17.06 21.11
C SER A 183 6.39 -18.00 21.84
N ASP A 184 7.45 -18.46 21.18
CA ASP A 184 8.49 -19.30 21.77
C ASP A 184 9.21 -18.57 22.91
N LEU A 185 9.54 -17.29 22.76
CA LEU A 185 10.16 -16.49 23.82
C LEU A 185 9.24 -16.31 25.04
N VAL A 186 7.95 -16.07 24.81
CA VAL A 186 6.95 -15.98 25.89
C VAL A 186 6.85 -17.32 26.62
N GLN A 187 6.80 -18.43 25.88
CA GLN A 187 6.73 -19.77 26.44
C GLN A 187 8.00 -20.13 27.22
N VAL A 188 9.19 -19.88 26.67
CA VAL A 188 10.47 -20.09 27.36
C VAL A 188 10.53 -19.25 28.65
N THR A 189 10.03 -18.02 28.63
CA THR A 189 9.95 -17.18 29.84
C THR A 189 9.00 -17.76 30.88
N ALA A 190 7.87 -18.31 30.45
CA ALA A 190 6.91 -18.98 31.34
C ALA A 190 7.49 -20.29 31.92
N ASP A 191 8.09 -21.14 31.08
CA ASP A 191 8.63 -22.45 31.43
C ASP A 191 9.90 -22.36 32.28
N SER A 192 10.73 -21.35 32.05
CA SER A 192 11.99 -21.16 32.80
C SER A 192 11.77 -20.72 34.24
N ASN A 193 10.53 -20.38 34.65
CA ASN A 193 10.16 -19.93 35.99
C ASN A 193 11.11 -18.84 36.54
N VAL A 194 11.78 -18.08 35.65
CA VAL A 194 12.56 -16.88 35.98
C VAL A 194 11.56 -15.75 36.18
N TYR A 195 10.67 -15.95 37.14
CA TYR A 195 10.01 -14.87 37.81
C TYR A 195 11.13 -14.13 38.53
N GLY A 196 11.58 -13.01 37.96
CA GLY A 196 12.22 -11.98 38.77
C GLY A 196 11.25 -11.67 39.88
N GLY A 197 11.47 -12.29 41.05
CA GLY A 197 10.55 -12.19 42.18
C GLY A 197 10.23 -10.72 42.45
N PRO A 198 9.04 -10.39 42.97
CA PRO A 198 8.65 -9.03 43.23
C PRO A 198 9.78 -8.34 44.00
N ALA A 199 10.39 -7.34 43.37
CA ALA A 199 11.26 -6.41 44.07
C ALA A 199 10.37 -5.74 45.14
N GLY A 200 10.45 -6.23 46.39
CA GLY A 200 9.75 -5.66 47.53
C GLY A 200 8.59 -6.47 48.14
N GLY A 201 8.45 -7.77 47.85
CA GLY A 201 7.52 -8.63 48.59
C GLY A 201 8.13 -9.14 49.89
N GLY A 202 8.07 -8.36 50.97
CA GLY A 202 8.50 -8.81 52.30
C GLY A 202 7.85 -10.14 52.66
N ARG A 203 8.65 -11.20 52.80
CA ARG A 203 8.21 -12.46 53.43
C ARG A 203 7.53 -12.07 54.74
N GLY A 204 6.27 -12.48 54.88
CA GLY A 204 5.58 -12.47 56.17
C GLY A 204 6.44 -13.24 57.16
N VAL A 205 7.19 -12.50 57.99
CA VAL A 205 7.75 -13.05 59.21
C VAL A 205 6.53 -13.32 60.07
N GLU A 206 6.12 -14.58 60.12
CA GLU A 206 5.17 -15.04 61.12
C GLU A 206 5.72 -14.57 62.46
N LYS A 207 5.05 -13.59 63.09
CA LYS A 207 5.51 -13.01 64.34
C LYS A 207 5.61 -14.17 65.33
N MET A 208 6.83 -14.54 65.68
CA MET A 208 7.09 -15.52 66.73
C MET A 208 6.26 -15.12 67.95
N SER A 209 5.42 -16.04 68.44
CA SER A 209 4.60 -15.76 69.61
C SER A 209 5.50 -15.38 70.79
N ALA A 210 5.00 -14.52 71.68
CA ALA A 210 5.75 -14.07 72.85
C ALA A 210 6.22 -15.24 73.73
N ASP A 211 5.49 -16.36 73.70
CA ASP A 211 5.82 -17.58 74.44
C ASP A 211 7.01 -18.33 73.82
N SER A 212 7.07 -18.42 72.48
CA SER A 212 8.22 -18.99 71.77
C SER A 212 9.46 -18.12 71.94
N ALA A 213 9.31 -16.80 71.96
CA ALA A 213 10.43 -15.89 72.24
C ALA A 213 10.98 -16.07 73.66
N LYS A 214 10.11 -16.25 74.66
CA LYS A 214 10.53 -16.48 76.06
C LYS A 214 11.26 -17.80 76.26
N SER A 215 10.80 -18.89 75.63
CA SER A 215 11.46 -20.19 75.80
C SER A 215 12.88 -20.21 75.22
N ILE A 216 13.10 -19.50 74.11
CA ILE A 216 14.42 -19.36 73.50
C ILE A 216 15.36 -18.55 74.41
N VAL A 217 14.87 -17.45 75.00
CA VAL A 217 15.67 -16.62 75.91
C VAL A 217 16.00 -17.37 77.21
N GLU A 218 15.06 -18.11 77.79
CA GLU A 218 15.33 -18.94 78.97
C GLU A 218 16.29 -20.11 78.68
N GLY A 219 16.22 -20.70 77.49
CA GLY A 219 17.14 -21.75 77.06
C GLY A 219 18.58 -21.25 76.88
N ILE A 220 18.75 -19.99 76.47
CA ILE A 220 20.07 -19.35 76.33
C ILE A 220 20.63 -18.93 77.69
N LEU A 221 19.80 -18.51 78.64
CA LEU A 221 20.25 -18.09 79.98
C LEU A 221 20.62 -19.25 80.92
N LYS A 222 20.27 -20.49 80.57
CA LYS A 222 20.57 -21.68 81.38
C LYS A 222 21.79 -22.48 80.90
N ASN A 223 22.46 -22.04 79.83
CA ASN A 223 23.75 -22.60 79.37
C ASN A 223 24.91 -21.66 79.68
#